data_AF-A0A073KCT2-F1
#
_entry.id   AF-A0A073KCT2-F1
#
_cell.length_a   1.000
_cell.length_b   1.000
_cell.length_c   1.000
_cell.angle_alpha   90.00
_cell.angle_beta   90.00
_cell.angle_gamma   90.00
#
_symmetry.space_group_name_H-M   'P 1'
#
loop_
_entity.id
_entity.type
_entity.pdbx_description
1 polymer ?
#
loop_
_entity_poly.entity_id
_entity_poly.type
_entity_poly.pdbx_seq_one_letter_code
_entity_poly.pdbx_strand_id
1 'polypeptide(L)'
;MKEIEIVAKKLERLECHLYGQLISILLCSSTMFQMRQLLLAKKKRELSEYKAIYIIKDYFPLLYQALQKDTPEISKILLRLFNLLQRNGRESHRYEKKTVFDILGIVYNFSMSHKHVA
;
A
#
# COMPACT_ATOMS: atom_id res chain seq x y z
N MET A 1 -4.09 43.46 -12.77
CA MET A 1 -4.90 42.26 -13.12
C MET A 1 -4.04 41.07 -13.53
N LYS A 2 -3.23 41.15 -14.61
CA LYS A 2 -2.40 40.00 -15.08
C LYS A 2 -1.44 39.41 -14.03
N GLU A 3 -0.81 40.24 -13.20
CA GLU A 3 0.09 39.74 -12.14
C GLU A 3 -0.62 38.96 -11.04
N ILE A 4 -1.83 39.37 -10.65
CA ILE A 4 -2.64 38.68 -9.63
C ILE A 4 -3.05 37.29 -10.13
N GLU A 5 -3.44 37.19 -11.40
CA GLU A 5 -3.82 35.94 -12.05
C GLU A 5 -2.63 34.96 -12.18
N ILE A 6 -1.41 35.48 -12.41
CA ILE A 6 -0.18 34.68 -12.43
C ILE A 6 0.17 34.14 -11.04
N VAL A 7 0.01 34.94 -9.99
CA VAL A 7 0.29 34.52 -8.60
C VAL A 7 -0.71 33.45 -8.15
N ALA A 8 -2.00 33.64 -8.44
CA ALA A 8 -3.04 32.66 -8.15
C ALA A 8 -2.74 31.31 -8.83
N LYS A 9 -2.42 31.31 -10.13
CA LYS A 9 -2.07 30.10 -10.87
C LYS A 9 -0.82 29.38 -10.34
N LYS A 10 0.16 30.12 -9.80
CA LYS A 10 1.35 29.54 -9.16
C LYS A 10 1.00 28.85 -7.85
N LEU A 11 0.07 29.41 -7.06
CA LEU A 11 -0.43 28.81 -5.83
C LEU A 11 -1.21 27.53 -6.13
N GLU A 12 -2.13 27.55 -7.09
CA GLU A 12 -2.88 26.36 -7.51
C GLU A 12 -1.97 25.20 -7.94
N ARG A 13 -0.88 25.51 -8.67
CA ARG A 13 0.11 24.50 -9.07
C ARG A 13 0.89 23.95 -7.88
N LEU A 14 1.24 24.78 -6.90
CA LEU A 14 1.92 24.36 -5.68
C LEU A 14 1.02 23.46 -4.83
N GLU A 15 -0.24 23.86 -4.64
CA GLU A 15 -1.24 23.08 -3.92
C GLU A 15 -1.47 21.72 -4.59
N CYS A 16 -1.68 21.71 -5.90
CA CYS A 16 -1.83 20.47 -6.66
C CYS A 16 -0.60 19.56 -6.53
N HIS A 17 0.61 20.12 -6.57
CA HIS A 17 1.83 19.35 -6.35
C HIS A 17 1.87 18.77 -4.93
N LEU A 18 1.56 19.57 -3.91
CA LEU A 18 1.54 19.14 -2.51
C LEU A 18 0.52 18.01 -2.28
N TYR A 19 -0.73 18.19 -2.75
CA TYR A 19 -1.76 17.17 -2.65
C TYR A 19 -1.37 15.90 -3.40
N GLY A 20 -0.80 16.02 -4.59
CA GLY A 20 -0.28 14.87 -5.34
C GLY A 20 0.78 14.08 -4.55
N GLN A 21 1.69 14.77 -3.87
CA GLN A 21 2.69 14.12 -3.00
C GLN A 21 2.04 13.43 -1.80
N LEU A 22 1.12 14.11 -1.10
CA LEU A 22 0.44 13.54 0.06
C LEU A 22 -0.38 12.29 -0.30
N ILE A 23 -1.12 12.35 -1.42
CA ILE A 23 -1.88 11.21 -1.95
C ILE A 23 -0.93 10.06 -2.29
N SER A 24 0.19 10.34 -2.96
CA SER A 24 1.20 9.33 -3.32
C SER A 24 1.78 8.64 -2.08
N ILE A 25 2.15 9.42 -1.05
CA ILE A 25 2.65 8.90 0.23
C ILE A 25 1.58 8.04 0.91
N LEU A 26 0.34 8.53 1.00
CA LEU A 26 -0.76 7.81 1.62
C LEU A 26 -1.03 6.46 0.94
N LEU A 27 -1.09 6.46 -0.39
CA LEU A 27 -1.32 5.26 -1.20
C LEU A 27 -0.16 4.27 -1.08
N CYS A 28 1.10 4.75 -1.13
CA CYS A 28 2.28 3.90 -0.95
C CYS A 28 2.28 3.24 0.42
N SER A 29 2.10 4.03 1.48
CA SER A 29 2.14 3.54 2.87
C SER A 29 1.01 2.58 3.17
N SER A 30 -0.21 2.89 2.72
CA SER A 30 -1.39 2.03 2.90
C SER A 30 -1.21 0.70 2.18
N THR A 31 -0.78 0.73 0.92
CA THR A 31 -0.53 -0.49 0.13
C THR A 31 0.61 -1.31 0.71
N MET A 32 1.70 -0.66 1.12
CA MET A 32 2.86 -1.33 1.74
C MET A 32 2.44 -2.05 3.01
N PHE A 33 1.70 -1.37 3.88
CA PHE A 33 1.21 -1.93 5.12
C PHE A 33 0.31 -3.15 4.84
N GLN A 34 -0.72 -3.00 4.02
CA GLN A 34 -1.65 -4.07 3.70
C GLN A 34 -0.96 -5.27 3.05
N MET A 35 -0.08 -5.05 2.07
CA MET A 35 0.63 -6.14 1.39
C MET A 35 1.57 -6.90 2.33
N ARG A 36 2.29 -6.20 3.22
CA ARG A 36 3.17 -6.85 4.20
C ARG A 36 2.38 -7.65 5.23
N GLN A 37 1.26 -7.12 5.71
CA GLN A 37 0.36 -7.87 6.61
C GLN A 37 -0.17 -9.14 5.93
N LEU A 38 -0.58 -9.05 4.66
CA LEU A 38 -1.00 -10.22 3.88
C LEU A 38 0.13 -11.24 3.68
N LEU A 39 1.36 -10.79 3.40
CA LEU A 39 2.51 -11.67 3.26
C LEU A 39 2.86 -12.40 4.56
N LEU A 40 2.81 -11.70 5.68
CA LEU A 40 3.06 -12.29 6.98
C LEU A 40 1.97 -13.31 7.32
N ALA A 41 0.70 -12.92 7.23
CA ALA A 41 -0.43 -13.76 7.61
C ALA A 41 -0.61 -14.99 6.71
N LYS A 42 -0.46 -14.84 5.39
CA LYS A 42 -0.75 -15.91 4.42
C LYS A 42 0.47 -16.70 3.98
N LYS A 43 1.65 -16.10 4.00
CA LYS A 43 2.88 -16.70 3.45
C LYS A 43 4.00 -16.83 4.48
N LYS A 44 3.82 -16.36 5.72
CA LYS A 44 4.84 -16.34 6.78
C LYS A 44 6.13 -15.62 6.35
N ARG A 45 6.01 -14.63 5.47
CA ARG A 45 7.13 -13.89 4.91
C ARG A 45 7.17 -12.45 5.38
N GLU A 46 8.39 -11.97 5.60
CA GLU A 46 8.70 -10.58 5.88
C GLU A 46 9.39 -9.92 4.69
N LEU A 47 9.05 -8.66 4.46
CA LEU A 47 9.69 -7.79 3.49
C LEU A 47 9.98 -6.45 4.18
N SER A 48 11.11 -5.82 3.84
CA SER A 48 11.42 -4.49 4.36
C SER A 48 10.47 -3.44 3.79
N GLU A 49 10.11 -2.44 4.61
CA GLU A 49 9.15 -1.39 4.22
C GLU A 49 9.69 -0.61 3.03
N TYR A 50 10.98 -0.25 3.08
CA TYR A 50 11.67 0.46 2.00
C TYR A 50 11.59 -0.29 0.67
N LYS A 51 11.88 -1.60 0.66
CA LYS A 51 11.83 -2.40 -0.58
C LYS A 51 10.41 -2.60 -1.09
N ALA A 52 9.45 -2.75 -0.18
CA ALA A 52 8.04 -2.81 -0.55
C ALA A 52 7.57 -1.50 -1.20
N ILE A 53 7.86 -0.35 -0.60
CA ILE A 53 7.51 0.98 -1.15
C ILE A 53 8.13 1.16 -2.52
N TYR A 54 9.42 0.82 -2.68
CA TYR A 54 10.11 0.91 -3.97
C TYR A 54 9.36 0.14 -5.07
N ILE A 55 9.01 -1.13 -4.81
CA ILE A 55 8.28 -1.96 -5.78
C ILE A 55 6.85 -1.43 -6.03
N ILE A 56 6.15 -0.99 -4.98
CA ILE A 56 4.77 -0.49 -5.09
C ILE A 56 4.71 0.78 -5.93
N LYS A 57 5.68 1.69 -5.76
CA LYS A 57 5.75 2.94 -6.51
C LYS A 57 5.83 2.70 -8.02
N ASP A 58 6.57 1.67 -8.45
CA ASP A 58 6.67 1.28 -9.86
C ASP A 58 5.35 0.77 -10.45
N TYR A 59 4.39 0.35 -9.61
CA TYR A 59 3.09 -0.16 -10.04
C TYR A 59 2.02 0.92 -10.20
N PHE A 60 2.27 2.16 -9.80
CA PHE A 60 1.28 3.25 -9.87
C PHE A 60 0.76 3.53 -11.29
N PRO A 61 1.62 3.60 -12.34
CA PRO A 61 1.12 3.79 -13.70
C PRO A 61 0.19 2.66 -14.15
N LEU A 62 0.51 1.42 -13.77
CA LEU A 62 -0.29 0.24 -14.11
C LEU A 62 -1.66 0.26 -13.40
N LEU A 63 -1.67 0.62 -12.11
CA LEU A 63 -2.90 0.77 -11.33
C LEU A 63 -3.78 1.88 -11.89
N TYR A 64 -3.20 3.02 -12.26
CA TYR A 64 -3.91 4.13 -12.87
C TYR A 64 -4.56 3.74 -14.21
N GLN A 65 -3.86 2.97 -15.04
CA GLN A 65 -4.41 2.45 -16.29
C GLN A 65 -5.55 1.45 -16.05
N ALA A 66 -5.46 0.61 -15.03
CA ALA A 66 -6.54 -0.34 -14.72
C ALA A 66 -7.78 0.34 -14.13
N LEU A 67 -7.61 1.41 -13.35
CA LEU A 67 -8.73 2.20 -12.82
C LEU A 67 -9.61 2.79 -13.92
N GLN A 68 -9.04 3.10 -15.07
CA GLN A 68 -9.76 3.63 -16.23
C GLN A 68 -10.49 2.55 -17.04
N LYS A 69 -10.25 1.28 -16.76
CA LYS A 69 -10.86 0.15 -17.48
C LYS A 69 -11.99 -0.45 -16.65
N ASP A 70 -11.66 -1.44 -15.81
CA ASP A 70 -12.63 -2.19 -15.01
C ASP A 70 -11.99 -2.77 -13.74
N THR A 71 -12.82 -3.07 -12.75
CA THR A 71 -12.42 -3.67 -11.45
C THR A 71 -11.59 -4.97 -11.56
N PRO A 72 -11.86 -5.90 -12.51
CA PRO A 72 -11.07 -7.12 -12.64
C PRO A 72 -9.61 -6.86 -13.03
N GLU A 73 -9.33 -5.84 -13.87
CA GLU A 73 -7.96 -5.54 -14.28
C GLU A 73 -7.15 -4.98 -13.08
N ILE A 74 -7.80 -4.21 -12.20
CA ILE A 74 -7.20 -3.75 -10.95
C ILE A 74 -6.79 -4.96 -10.09
N SER A 75 -7.71 -5.91 -9.92
CA SER A 75 -7.48 -7.11 -9.12
C SER A 75 -6.30 -7.93 -9.65
N LYS A 76 -6.21 -8.09 -10.98
CA LYS A 76 -5.10 -8.77 -11.66
C LYS A 76 -3.76 -8.08 -11.44
N ILE A 77 -3.71 -6.74 -11.48
CA ILE A 77 -2.49 -5.98 -11.22
C ILE A 77 -2.08 -6.10 -9.74
N LEU A 78 -3.03 -6.00 -8.80
CA LEU A 78 -2.77 -6.18 -7.38
C LEU A 78 -2.25 -7.59 -7.06
N LEU A 79 -2.78 -8.62 -7.71
CA LEU A 79 -2.28 -9.99 -7.58
C LEU A 79 -0.85 -10.14 -8.11
N ARG A 80 -0.53 -9.51 -9.25
CA ARG A 80 0.84 -9.48 -9.79
C ARG A 80 1.81 -8.78 -8.83
N LEU A 81 1.40 -7.63 -8.29
CA LEU A 81 2.16 -6.90 -7.27
C LEU A 81 2.42 -7.77 -6.04
N PHE A 82 1.38 -8.40 -5.50
CA PHE A 82 1.52 -9.29 -4.34
C PHE A 82 2.51 -10.43 -4.60
N ASN A 83 2.42 -11.10 -5.75
CA ASN A 83 3.35 -12.17 -6.12
C ASN A 83 4.79 -11.67 -6.24
N LEU A 84 5.00 -10.45 -6.76
CA LEU A 84 6.34 -9.85 -6.85
C LEU A 84 6.91 -9.53 -5.46
N LEU A 85 6.10 -8.97 -4.58
CA LEU A 85 6.49 -8.71 -3.19
C LEU A 85 6.78 -10.01 -2.45
N GLN A 86 5.99 -11.07 -2.67
CA GLN A 86 6.21 -12.40 -2.08
C GLN A 86 7.57 -12.98 -2.46
N ARG A 87 7.95 -12.89 -3.73
CA ARG A 87 9.26 -13.36 -4.23
C ARG A 87 10.43 -12.62 -3.62
N ASN A 88 10.24 -11.34 -3.26
CA ASN A 88 11.26 -10.51 -2.62
C ASN A 88 11.27 -10.65 -1.08
N GLY A 89 10.19 -11.20 -0.50
CA GLY A 89 10.09 -11.48 0.93
C GLY A 89 10.96 -12.67 1.34
N ARG A 90 11.48 -12.60 2.56
CA ARG A 90 12.23 -13.67 3.23
C ARG A 90 11.34 -14.37 4.26
N GLU A 91 11.66 -15.60 4.62
CA GLU A 91 10.97 -16.30 5.70
C GLU A 91 11.04 -15.47 6.99
N SER A 92 9.91 -15.32 7.67
CA SER A 92 9.85 -14.56 8.91
C SER A 92 10.41 -15.38 10.06
N HIS A 93 11.44 -14.86 10.72
CA HIS A 93 11.92 -15.38 12.00
C HIS A 93 11.03 -15.00 13.19
N ARG A 94 10.03 -14.13 12.97
CA ARG A 94 9.18 -13.54 14.00
C ARG A 94 7.74 -14.05 13.95
N TYR A 95 7.41 -14.97 13.04
CA TYR A 95 6.03 -15.43 12.86
C TYR A 95 5.39 -15.97 14.16
N GLU A 96 6.17 -16.59 15.03
CA GLU A 96 5.70 -17.11 16.33
C GLU A 96 5.91 -16.13 17.49
N LYS A 97 6.51 -14.97 17.24
CA LYS A 97 6.81 -13.96 18.25
C LYS A 97 5.68 -12.94 18.31
N LYS A 98 5.23 -12.62 19.53
CA LYS A 98 4.27 -11.54 19.76
C LYS A 98 4.84 -10.21 19.27
N THR A 99 4.10 -9.50 18.44
CA THR A 99 4.43 -8.14 18.03
C THR A 99 4.09 -7.15 19.15
N VAL A 100 4.57 -5.91 19.04
CA VAL A 100 4.22 -4.82 19.97
C VAL A 100 2.69 -4.64 20.05
N PHE A 101 1.97 -4.81 18.94
CA PHE A 101 0.50 -4.73 18.93
C PHE A 101 -0.15 -5.89 19.67
N ASP A 102 0.38 -7.12 19.53
CA ASP A 102 -0.10 -8.29 20.28
C ASP A 102 0.17 -8.16 21.78
N ILE A 103 1.26 -7.49 22.16
CA ILE A 103 1.60 -7.19 23.56
C ILE A 103 0.69 -6.09 24.12
N LEU A 104 0.42 -5.05 23.33
CA LEU A 104 -0.45 -3.93 23.70
C LEU A 104 -1.95 -4.26 23.60
N GLY A 105 -2.32 -5.44 23.12
CA GLY A 105 -3.73 -5.84 22.95
C GLY A 105 -4.47 -5.01 21.90
N ILE A 106 -3.75 -4.34 21.00
CA ILE A 106 -4.34 -3.52 19.94
C ILE A 106 -4.83 -4.46 18.84
N VAL A 107 -6.07 -4.94 18.98
CA VAL A 107 -6.73 -5.76 17.96
C VAL A 107 -7.11 -4.87 16.79
N TYR A 108 -6.38 -4.98 15.68
CA TYR A 108 -6.93 -4.54 14.41
C TYR A 108 -8.07 -5.48 14.05
N ASN A 109 -9.31 -5.01 14.15
CA ASN A 109 -10.50 -5.68 13.59
C ASN A 109 -10.43 -5.67 12.05
N PHE A 110 -9.40 -6.29 11.47
CA PHE A 110 -9.34 -6.56 10.03
C PHE A 110 -9.94 -7.95 9.80
N SER A 111 -11.27 -8.00 9.81
CA SER A 111 -12.11 -9.16 9.47
C SER A 111 -11.44 -10.52 9.76
N MET A 112 -11.45 -10.95 11.03
CA MET A 112 -11.60 -12.37 11.29
C MET A 112 -12.97 -12.78 10.74
N SER A 113 -13.06 -12.99 9.42
CA SER A 113 -14.07 -13.89 8.89
C SER A 113 -13.80 -15.23 9.57
N HIS A 114 -14.68 -15.57 10.51
CA HIS A 114 -14.68 -16.81 11.24
C HIS A 114 -14.44 -17.99 10.30
N LYS A 115 -13.22 -18.51 10.31
CA LYS A 115 -13.00 -19.94 10.10
C LYS A 115 -12.78 -20.55 11.46
N HIS A 116 -13.88 -21.02 12.04
CA HIS A 116 -13.99 -22.23 12.86
C HIS A 116 -15.35 -22.21 13.55
N VAL A 117 -16.30 -23.01 13.06
CA VAL A 117 -16.94 -24.05 13.88
C VAL A 117 -17.14 -25.27 12.97
N ALA A 118 -16.90 -26.43 13.57
CA ALA A 118 -16.97 -27.79 13.02
C ALA A 118 -18.27 -28.11 12.25
#